data_AF-A0A316YXP5-F1
#
_entry.id   AF-A0A316YXP5-F1
#
_cell.length_a   1.000
_cell.length_b   1.000
_cell.length_c   1.000
_cell.angle_alpha   90.00
_cell.angle_beta   90.00
_cell.angle_gamma   90.00
#
_symmetry.space_group_name_H-M   'P 1'
#
loop_
_entity.id
_entity.type
_entity.pdbx_description
1 polymer ?
#
loop_
_entity_poly.entity_id
_entity_poly.type
_entity_poly.pdbx_seq_one_letter_code
_entity_poly.pdbx_strand_id
1 'polypeptide(L)'
;MLFTANARIAVSRSVVALGRRRALHQSAALRKPPALDSQPVSGSAPAPPPPPGLSPEARKAPKESGTISAVFATLSGGSLAESLPPRFLDVKRGLVQSPAHAEALQRAWTEVLSSLEGETDEIIAKGSALIPQIHYPGDDVVEHAKVQDWVDQGTLDNLKKRGAVIVKGVVEQDKALGWKQAIRDYVKLNPQTKGFPDDNPQVYELYWSKAQLAARSHPSLLNASRAMLSLFHAPSQTEERSAFSQTPPPELSVSLQNPLTYSDRLRIRLPGDSTFALGPHIDGGGVERWEDPTFRGCWSDILELKRGAIDWTSHDSWSLGPAAQRLGAKTDMYNGPGACSVFRPLQGWLSMSETKADEGTLRVLPLLTQSTAYIILRPFFKPVRPRSQFATQRDYLRADNWTFDLDDPHFPGCTLGRNIELSNDTHPHLRLDDAMTSIPKVEPGDMALWHCDLVHAVEAQHRGAPGKDSSVMYIPAIPLTRANFDYVRQQREAFEAGTPPSDFPGGEGESRHNGRGTPVDITSTIGRRAMALDAFATTSDMPDAERQLIELCNSQV
;
A
#
# COMPACT_ATOMS: atom_id res chain seq x y z
N MET A 1 19.62 -15.67 69.19
CA MET A 1 19.00 -14.33 69.17
C MET A 1 18.54 -14.10 67.74
N LEU A 2 17.26 -14.37 67.39
CA LEU A 2 16.11 -13.45 67.46
C LEU A 2 16.38 -12.19 66.60
N PHE A 3 15.66 -11.83 65.53
CA PHE A 3 14.24 -12.04 65.18
C PHE A 3 14.02 -11.94 63.65
N THR A 4 12.95 -12.60 63.21
CA THR A 4 12.24 -12.49 61.94
C THR A 4 11.45 -11.19 61.80
N ALA A 5 11.22 -10.71 60.57
CA ALA A 5 10.14 -9.78 60.25
C ALA A 5 9.55 -10.09 58.86
N ASN A 6 8.43 -10.83 58.89
CA ASN A 6 7.47 -10.99 57.80
C ASN A 6 6.49 -9.80 57.84
N ALA A 7 6.25 -9.14 56.70
CA ALA A 7 5.12 -8.24 56.54
C ALA A 7 4.20 -8.79 55.44
N ARG A 8 3.11 -9.44 55.86
CA ARG A 8 1.95 -9.79 55.03
C ARG A 8 1.06 -8.56 54.92
N ILE A 9 0.74 -8.13 53.70
CA ILE A 9 -0.30 -7.13 53.45
C ILE A 9 -1.65 -7.87 53.37
N ALA A 10 -2.56 -7.49 54.27
CA ALA A 10 -3.91 -8.01 54.35
C ALA A 10 -4.82 -7.32 53.32
N VAL A 11 -5.53 -8.12 52.53
CA VAL A 11 -6.62 -7.68 51.66
C VAL A 11 -7.89 -7.57 52.51
N SER A 12 -8.36 -6.35 52.75
CA SER A 12 -9.66 -6.10 53.35
C SER A 12 -10.73 -6.03 52.25
N ARG A 13 -11.64 -7.02 52.24
CA ARG A 13 -12.86 -7.01 51.41
C ARG A 13 -13.96 -6.30 52.20
N SER A 14 -14.36 -5.11 51.75
CA SER A 14 -15.58 -4.45 52.22
C SER A 14 -16.74 -4.79 51.28
N VAL A 15 -17.71 -5.52 51.85
CA VAL A 15 -19.03 -5.83 51.27
C VAL A 15 -19.88 -4.57 51.31
N VAL A 16 -20.37 -4.11 50.15
CA VAL A 16 -21.40 -3.06 50.07
C VAL A 16 -22.74 -3.70 49.73
N ALA A 17 -23.72 -3.43 50.59
CA ALA A 17 -25.04 -4.02 50.61
C ALA A 17 -25.96 -3.48 49.49
N LEU A 18 -26.75 -4.40 48.92
CA LEU A 18 -27.87 -4.13 48.02
C LEU A 18 -28.99 -3.36 48.74
N GLY A 19 -29.25 -2.13 48.28
CA GLY A 19 -30.43 -1.34 48.67
C GLY A 19 -31.48 -1.34 47.56
N ARG A 20 -32.56 -2.12 47.75
CA ARG A 20 -33.78 -2.11 46.93
C ARG A 20 -34.40 -0.70 46.89
N ARG A 21 -34.69 -0.16 45.70
CA ARG A 21 -35.65 0.95 45.55
C ARG A 21 -36.88 0.51 44.77
N ARG A 22 -38.02 0.78 45.38
CA ARG A 22 -39.40 0.47 44.98
C ARG A 22 -39.80 1.24 43.72
N ALA A 23 -40.53 0.55 42.86
CA ALA A 23 -41.36 1.12 41.81
C ALA A 23 -42.50 1.96 42.40
N LEU A 24 -42.77 3.11 41.79
CA LEU A 24 -43.99 3.88 41.97
C LEU A 24 -44.70 3.95 40.61
N HIS A 25 -45.81 3.22 40.51
CA HIS A 25 -46.84 3.44 39.51
C HIS A 25 -47.68 4.66 39.93
N GLN A 26 -47.87 5.61 39.02
CA GLN A 26 -49.10 6.41 38.96
C GLN A 26 -49.44 6.71 37.50
N SER A 27 -50.68 6.42 37.16
CA SER A 27 -51.31 6.52 35.84
C SER A 27 -51.89 7.92 35.62
N ALA A 28 -51.83 8.46 34.39
CA ALA A 28 -52.77 9.47 33.91
C ALA A 28 -52.90 9.48 32.37
N ALA A 29 -54.06 8.97 31.94
CA ALA A 29 -54.88 9.27 30.76
C ALA A 29 -54.29 9.96 29.49
N LEU A 30 -54.20 9.16 28.43
CA LEU A 30 -54.83 9.31 27.09
C LEU A 30 -55.22 10.72 26.59
N ARG A 31 -54.54 11.15 25.52
CA ARG A 31 -55.13 11.93 24.41
C ARG A 31 -54.71 11.32 23.07
N LYS A 32 -55.69 10.83 22.31
CA LYS A 32 -55.56 10.41 20.90
C LYS A 32 -55.48 11.64 20.00
N PRO A 33 -54.57 11.69 19.02
CA PRO A 33 -54.77 12.39 17.76
C PRO A 33 -55.40 11.45 16.70
N PRO A 34 -56.02 12.01 15.65
CA PRO A 34 -56.97 11.30 14.81
C PRO A 34 -56.31 10.39 13.77
N ALA A 35 -57.07 9.38 13.36
CA ALA A 35 -56.78 8.52 12.22
C ALA A 35 -56.70 9.34 10.93
N LEU A 36 -55.73 9.02 10.09
CA LEU A 36 -55.70 9.40 8.68
C LEU A 36 -55.48 8.13 7.87
N ASP A 37 -56.41 7.95 6.93
CA ASP A 37 -56.62 6.80 6.09
C ASP A 37 -55.38 6.35 5.32
N SER A 38 -55.24 5.02 5.28
CA SER A 38 -54.42 4.30 4.34
C SER A 38 -54.98 4.42 2.91
N GLN A 39 -54.20 5.02 2.02
CA GLN A 39 -54.29 4.82 0.56
C GLN A 39 -52.88 4.45 0.06
N PRO A 40 -52.74 3.41 -0.79
CA PRO A 40 -51.44 2.96 -1.27
C PRO A 40 -50.98 3.86 -2.43
N VAL A 41 -49.91 4.62 -2.24
CA VAL A 41 -49.24 5.32 -3.35
C VAL A 41 -48.11 4.43 -3.86
N SER A 42 -48.40 3.69 -4.94
CA SER A 42 -47.39 3.10 -5.81
C SER A 42 -46.64 4.22 -6.52
N GLY A 43 -45.40 4.47 -6.10
CA GLY A 43 -44.50 5.42 -6.75
C GLY A 43 -43.06 4.96 -6.53
N SER A 44 -42.58 4.08 -7.41
CA SER A 44 -41.15 3.77 -7.49
C SER A 44 -40.40 5.03 -7.91
N ALA A 45 -39.56 5.57 -7.03
CA ALA A 45 -38.54 6.53 -7.44
C ALA A 45 -37.64 5.86 -8.51
N PRO A 46 -37.31 6.53 -9.62
CA PRO A 46 -36.42 5.95 -10.61
C PRO A 46 -35.03 5.80 -9.99
N ALA A 47 -34.44 4.62 -10.14
CA ALA A 47 -33.03 4.41 -9.84
C ALA A 47 -32.18 5.44 -10.61
N PRO A 48 -31.09 5.97 -10.02
CA PRO A 48 -30.17 6.82 -10.77
C PRO A 48 -29.66 6.06 -12.00
N PRO A 49 -29.44 6.73 -13.14
CA PRO A 49 -28.96 6.07 -14.34
C PRO A 49 -27.60 5.42 -14.02
N PRO A 50 -27.35 4.19 -14.51
CA PRO A 50 -26.04 3.57 -14.36
C PRO A 50 -24.98 4.48 -15.00
N PRO A 51 -23.74 4.51 -14.47
CA PRO A 51 -22.64 5.17 -15.15
C PRO A 51 -22.49 4.57 -16.55
N PRO A 52 -22.07 5.37 -17.56
CA PRO A 52 -21.90 4.85 -18.92
C PRO A 52 -20.99 3.62 -18.88
N GLY A 53 -21.52 2.51 -19.38
CA GLY A 53 -20.84 1.23 -19.40
C GLY A 53 -19.53 1.34 -20.17
N LEU A 54 -18.42 1.12 -19.48
CA LEU A 54 -17.17 0.78 -20.14
C LEU A 54 -17.27 -0.70 -20.52
N SER A 55 -17.24 -0.94 -21.82
CA SER A 55 -17.08 -2.23 -22.46
C SER A 55 -15.93 -3.05 -21.85
N PRO A 56 -16.01 -4.40 -21.84
CA PRO A 56 -14.86 -5.21 -21.48
C PRO A 56 -13.74 -4.97 -22.51
N GLU A 57 -12.53 -4.74 -21.99
CA GLU A 57 -11.25 -4.75 -22.72
C GLU A 57 -11.14 -3.83 -23.95
N ALA A 58 -11.25 -2.52 -23.75
CA ALA A 58 -10.53 -1.59 -24.63
C ALA A 58 -9.04 -1.64 -24.25
N ARG A 59 -8.17 -2.08 -25.17
CA ARG A 59 -6.71 -1.87 -25.03
C ARG A 59 -6.47 -0.41 -24.65
N LYS A 60 -5.93 -0.15 -23.47
CA LYS A 60 -5.59 1.21 -23.02
C LYS A 60 -4.66 1.80 -24.08
N ALA A 61 -5.03 2.93 -24.67
CA ALA A 61 -4.18 3.59 -25.66
C ALA A 61 -2.79 3.86 -25.04
N PRO A 62 -1.70 3.76 -25.81
CA PRO A 62 -0.36 4.05 -25.29
C PRO A 62 -0.35 5.42 -24.60
N LYS A 63 0.21 5.51 -23.37
CA LYS A 63 0.39 6.79 -22.69
C LYS A 63 1.27 7.70 -23.57
N GLU A 64 0.96 8.99 -23.61
CA GLU A 64 1.80 9.99 -24.26
C GLU A 64 3.23 9.97 -23.69
N SER A 65 4.22 10.39 -24.48
CA SER A 65 5.60 10.49 -24.01
C SER A 65 5.73 11.55 -22.91
N GLY A 66 6.42 11.26 -21.82
CA GLY A 66 6.56 12.14 -20.66
C GLY A 66 7.57 11.62 -19.64
N THR A 67 7.67 12.28 -18.48
CA THR A 67 8.59 11.92 -17.39
C THR A 67 7.84 11.74 -16.06
N ILE A 68 8.52 11.20 -15.04
CA ILE A 68 7.93 10.90 -13.72
C ILE A 68 7.35 12.12 -12.99
N SER A 69 7.74 13.35 -13.35
CA SER A 69 7.25 14.58 -12.70
C SER A 69 5.73 14.78 -12.82
N ALA A 70 5.10 14.24 -13.88
CA ALA A 70 3.66 14.34 -14.08
C ALA A 70 2.83 13.53 -13.06
N VAL A 71 3.45 12.58 -12.35
CA VAL A 71 2.77 11.70 -11.40
C VAL A 71 2.34 12.43 -10.12
N PHE A 72 3.15 13.38 -9.66
CA PHE A 72 2.97 14.07 -8.39
C PHE A 72 2.55 15.53 -8.61
N ALA A 73 1.54 15.99 -7.88
CA ALA A 73 1.04 17.37 -7.96
C ALA A 73 2.17 18.35 -7.66
N THR A 74 2.90 18.10 -6.57
CA THR A 74 4.00 18.95 -6.10
C THR A 74 5.21 18.95 -7.03
N LEU A 75 5.56 17.82 -7.65
CA LEU A 75 6.65 17.79 -8.65
C LEU A 75 6.27 18.44 -9.98
N SER A 76 4.98 18.46 -10.33
CA SER A 76 4.47 19.15 -11.52
C SER A 76 4.28 20.67 -11.32
N GLY A 77 4.67 21.22 -10.17
CA GLY A 77 4.47 22.64 -9.83
C GLY A 77 3.04 23.00 -9.39
N GLY A 78 2.18 22.01 -9.20
CA GLY A 78 0.83 22.15 -8.67
C GLY A 78 0.79 22.24 -7.14
N SER A 79 -0.37 22.56 -6.60
CA SER A 79 -0.60 22.65 -5.15
C SER A 79 -1.50 21.52 -4.66
N LEU A 80 -1.21 20.98 -3.47
CA LEU A 80 -2.12 20.07 -2.75
C LEU A 80 -3.42 20.74 -2.29
N ALA A 81 -3.57 22.04 -2.52
CA ALA A 81 -4.77 22.82 -2.27
C ALA A 81 -5.80 22.77 -3.41
N GLU A 82 -5.52 22.11 -4.54
CA GLU A 82 -6.54 21.92 -5.58
C GLU A 82 -7.72 21.13 -5.03
N SER A 83 -8.84 21.81 -4.83
CA SER A 83 -10.05 21.21 -4.29
C SER A 83 -10.61 20.19 -5.27
N LEU A 84 -10.89 18.99 -4.77
CA LEU A 84 -11.70 18.02 -5.49
C LEU A 84 -13.05 18.65 -5.90
N PRO A 85 -13.64 18.24 -7.04
CA PRO A 85 -14.93 18.75 -7.50
C PRO A 85 -16.03 18.69 -6.42
N PRO A 86 -17.00 19.63 -6.38
CA PRO A 86 -18.02 19.69 -5.33
C PRO A 86 -18.81 18.38 -5.10
N ARG A 87 -18.96 17.52 -6.11
CA ARG A 87 -19.61 16.20 -5.98
C ARG A 87 -18.96 15.26 -4.95
N PHE A 88 -17.72 15.52 -4.55
CA PHE A 88 -17.06 14.74 -3.49
C PHE A 88 -17.68 15.01 -2.11
N LEU A 89 -18.49 16.06 -1.95
CA LEU A 89 -19.41 16.18 -0.81
C LEU A 89 -20.42 15.05 -0.76
N ASP A 90 -20.96 14.63 -1.91
CA ASP A 90 -21.95 13.56 -1.98
C ASP A 90 -21.32 12.22 -1.62
N VAL A 91 -20.07 11.98 -2.06
CA VAL A 91 -19.27 10.83 -1.61
C VAL A 91 -19.12 10.88 -0.10
N LYS A 92 -18.57 11.97 0.45
CA LYS A 92 -18.32 12.14 1.88
C LYS A 92 -19.58 11.97 2.74
N ARG A 93 -20.68 12.61 2.36
CA ARG A 93 -21.99 12.51 3.04
C ARG A 93 -22.58 11.12 2.93
N GLY A 94 -22.46 10.48 1.77
CA GLY A 94 -22.96 9.12 1.52
C GLY A 94 -22.30 8.05 2.39
N LEU A 95 -21.09 8.31 2.92
CA LEU A 95 -20.42 7.43 3.86
C LEU A 95 -21.03 7.48 5.27
N VAL A 96 -21.76 8.53 5.61
CA VAL A 96 -22.37 8.69 6.94
C VAL A 96 -23.83 8.29 6.91
N GLN A 97 -24.09 7.05 7.32
CA GLN A 97 -25.40 6.40 7.20
C GLN A 97 -26.43 6.81 8.26
N SER A 98 -26.00 7.29 9.43
CA SER A 98 -26.91 7.66 10.54
C SER A 98 -26.20 8.54 11.59
N PRO A 99 -26.95 9.21 12.49
CA PRO A 99 -26.36 9.93 13.63
C PRO A 99 -25.49 9.04 14.52
N ALA A 100 -25.91 7.81 14.79
CA ALA A 100 -25.13 6.84 15.57
C ALA A 100 -23.81 6.47 14.87
N HIS A 101 -23.81 6.41 13.53
CA HIS A 101 -22.59 6.21 12.75
C HIS A 101 -21.66 7.43 12.85
N ALA A 102 -22.18 8.65 12.73
CA ALA A 102 -21.39 9.87 12.90
C ALA A 102 -20.75 9.96 14.30
N GLU A 103 -21.47 9.58 15.35
CA GLU A 103 -20.92 9.50 16.70
C GLU A 103 -19.82 8.43 16.83
N ALA A 104 -19.98 7.27 16.17
CA ALA A 104 -18.97 6.23 16.17
C ALA A 104 -17.68 6.66 15.44
N LEU A 105 -17.80 7.37 14.31
CA LEU A 105 -16.65 7.94 13.59
C LEU A 105 -15.89 8.95 14.48
N GLN A 106 -16.61 9.80 15.22
CA GLN A 106 -16.00 10.77 16.14
C GLN A 106 -15.29 10.09 17.32
N ARG A 107 -15.84 9.00 17.86
CA ARG A 107 -15.18 8.18 18.88
C ARG A 107 -13.92 7.53 18.33
N ALA A 108 -14.02 6.84 17.19
CA ALA A 108 -12.88 6.21 16.53
C ALA A 108 -11.75 7.22 16.23
N TRP A 109 -12.10 8.41 15.75
CA TRP A 109 -11.13 9.49 15.54
C TRP A 109 -10.37 9.85 16.82
N THR A 110 -11.09 10.06 17.92
CA THR A 110 -10.46 10.41 19.22
C THR A 110 -9.52 9.31 19.70
N GLU A 111 -9.92 8.04 19.55
CA GLU A 111 -9.10 6.88 19.90
C GLU A 111 -7.85 6.77 19.03
N VAL A 112 -7.99 6.97 17.71
CA VAL A 112 -6.87 6.99 16.76
C VAL A 112 -5.88 8.10 17.10
N LEU A 113 -6.34 9.31 17.39
CA LEU A 113 -5.47 10.42 17.78
C LEU A 113 -4.67 10.11 19.06
N SER A 114 -5.34 9.51 20.06
CA SER A 114 -4.68 9.09 21.30
C SER A 114 -3.64 8.00 21.06
N SER A 115 -3.91 7.05 20.16
CA SER A 115 -2.96 5.98 19.83
C SER A 115 -1.76 6.50 19.02
N LEU A 116 -1.99 7.41 18.07
CA LEU A 116 -0.95 8.00 17.23
C LEU A 116 0.11 8.77 18.03
N GLU A 117 -0.29 9.49 19.08
CA GLU A 117 0.66 10.26 19.90
C GLU A 117 1.78 9.36 20.44
N GLY A 118 1.41 8.21 21.05
CA GLY A 118 2.39 7.27 21.58
C GLY A 118 3.22 6.56 20.50
N GLU A 119 2.61 6.18 19.37
CA GLU A 119 3.32 5.51 18.27
C GLU A 119 4.31 6.45 17.57
N THR A 120 3.94 7.71 17.33
CA THR A 120 4.86 8.68 16.70
C THR A 120 6.04 9.03 17.61
N ASP A 121 5.82 9.14 18.92
CA ASP A 121 6.91 9.30 19.89
C ASP A 121 7.88 8.10 19.88
N GLU A 122 7.35 6.86 19.80
CA GLU A 122 8.18 5.65 19.67
C GLU A 122 9.01 5.67 18.38
N ILE A 123 8.39 6.02 17.25
CA ILE A 123 9.05 6.06 15.94
C ILE A 123 10.19 7.07 15.93
N ILE A 124 9.94 8.27 16.46
CA ILE A 124 10.96 9.33 16.53
C ILE A 124 12.11 8.90 17.45
N ALA A 125 11.81 8.26 18.58
CA ALA A 125 12.83 7.84 19.53
C ALA A 125 13.70 6.68 19.01
N LYS A 126 13.11 5.71 18.30
CA LYS A 126 13.80 4.48 17.86
C LYS A 126 14.32 4.54 16.42
N GLY A 127 13.73 5.39 15.57
CA GLY A 127 14.10 5.55 14.17
C GLY A 127 14.20 4.22 13.42
N SER A 128 15.28 4.06 12.64
CA SER A 128 15.48 2.90 11.75
C SER A 128 15.55 1.56 12.48
N ALA A 129 15.78 1.54 13.80
CA ALA A 129 15.78 0.31 14.60
C ALA A 129 14.40 -0.37 14.64
N LEU A 130 13.32 0.34 14.32
CA LEU A 130 11.99 -0.25 14.21
C LEU A 130 11.79 -1.06 12.94
N ILE A 131 12.54 -0.78 11.87
CA ILE A 131 12.36 -1.44 10.57
C ILE A 131 13.09 -2.78 10.62
N PRO A 132 12.37 -3.92 10.53
CA PRO A 132 12.98 -5.24 10.60
C PRO A 132 14.01 -5.49 9.50
N GLN A 133 15.09 -6.17 9.88
CA GLN A 133 16.09 -6.72 8.97
C GLN A 133 16.12 -8.23 9.19
N ILE A 134 15.78 -8.99 8.16
CA ILE A 134 15.73 -10.45 8.20
C ILE A 134 16.72 -11.02 7.19
N HIS A 135 17.30 -12.18 7.44
CA HIS A 135 18.23 -12.79 6.49
C HIS A 135 17.50 -13.74 5.56
N TYR A 136 17.86 -13.70 4.28
CA TYR A 136 17.44 -14.72 3.34
C TYR A 136 18.07 -16.07 3.74
N PRO A 137 17.28 -17.14 3.96
CA PRO A 137 17.81 -18.39 4.51
C PRO A 137 18.54 -19.26 3.48
N GLY A 138 18.56 -18.86 2.20
CA GLY A 138 19.08 -19.64 1.09
C GLY A 138 17.99 -20.42 0.34
N ASP A 139 18.29 -20.81 -0.90
CA ASP A 139 17.32 -21.40 -1.82
C ASP A 139 16.80 -22.78 -1.35
N ASP A 140 17.62 -23.58 -0.65
CA ASP A 140 17.21 -24.91 -0.16
C ASP A 140 16.13 -24.85 0.92
N VAL A 141 16.12 -23.76 1.72
CA VAL A 141 15.15 -23.55 2.80
C VAL A 141 13.91 -22.85 2.25
N VAL A 142 14.12 -21.87 1.37
CA VAL A 142 13.05 -20.97 0.90
C VAL A 142 11.95 -21.74 0.19
N GLU A 143 12.26 -22.78 -0.59
CA GLU A 143 11.33 -23.44 -1.51
C GLU A 143 10.12 -24.05 -0.78
N HIS A 144 10.30 -24.41 0.48
CA HIS A 144 9.29 -25.06 1.32
C HIS A 144 8.87 -24.25 2.55
N ALA A 145 9.37 -23.02 2.72
CA ALA A 145 9.17 -22.21 3.91
C ALA A 145 8.41 -20.91 3.64
N LYS A 146 7.57 -20.51 4.59
CA LYS A 146 6.95 -19.18 4.68
C LYS A 146 7.86 -18.26 5.48
N VAL A 147 7.65 -16.94 5.40
CA VAL A 147 8.48 -15.98 6.17
C VAL A 147 8.43 -16.22 7.68
N GLN A 148 7.31 -16.73 8.21
CA GLN A 148 7.15 -17.10 9.61
C GLN A 148 8.10 -18.23 10.07
N ASP A 149 8.64 -19.01 9.14
CA ASP A 149 9.61 -20.08 9.42
C ASP A 149 11.05 -19.54 9.45
N TRP A 150 11.27 -18.29 9.02
CA TRP A 150 12.60 -17.66 8.96
C TRP A 150 12.93 -16.85 10.21
N VAL A 151 11.91 -16.46 10.97
CA VAL A 151 12.02 -15.50 12.07
C VAL A 151 11.17 -15.94 13.27
N ASP A 152 11.49 -15.42 14.44
CA ASP A 152 10.65 -15.61 15.63
C ASP A 152 9.33 -14.80 15.54
N GLN A 153 8.37 -15.15 16.39
CA GLN A 153 7.05 -14.50 16.43
C GLN A 153 7.12 -12.99 16.69
N GLY A 154 8.04 -12.52 17.54
CA GLY A 154 8.17 -11.10 17.84
C GLY A 154 8.69 -10.30 16.64
N THR A 155 9.63 -10.88 15.89
CA THR A 155 10.10 -10.31 14.61
C THR A 155 8.98 -10.30 13.57
N LEU A 156 8.19 -11.38 13.47
CA LEU A 156 7.03 -11.46 12.57
C LEU A 156 5.96 -10.41 12.90
N ASP A 157 5.63 -10.25 14.18
CA ASP A 157 4.65 -9.27 14.65
C ASP A 157 5.14 -7.84 14.39
N ASN A 158 6.43 -7.57 14.61
CA ASN A 158 7.01 -6.27 14.29
C ASN A 158 7.00 -6.02 12.77
N LEU A 159 7.32 -7.01 11.94
CA LEU A 159 7.20 -6.90 10.48
C LEU A 159 5.77 -6.53 10.07
N LYS A 160 4.77 -7.23 10.61
CA LYS A 160 3.37 -6.94 10.33
C LYS A 160 2.93 -5.55 10.80
N LYS A 161 3.37 -5.11 11.98
CA LYS A 161 3.07 -3.79 12.55
C LYS A 161 3.69 -2.65 11.71
N ARG A 162 4.94 -2.82 11.32
CA ARG A 162 5.75 -1.77 10.68
C ARG A 162 5.55 -1.70 9.18
N GLY A 163 5.12 -2.79 8.55
CA GLY A 163 4.76 -2.82 7.13
C GLY A 163 5.92 -2.65 6.17
N ALA A 164 7.16 -2.68 6.64
CA ALA A 164 8.37 -2.60 5.83
C ALA A 164 9.40 -3.59 6.35
N VAL A 165 10.28 -4.09 5.47
CA VAL A 165 11.36 -5.01 5.83
C VAL A 165 12.53 -4.88 4.86
N ILE A 166 13.73 -5.13 5.35
CA ILE A 166 14.90 -5.43 4.51
C ILE A 166 15.19 -6.92 4.63
N VAL A 167 15.14 -7.63 3.50
CA VAL A 167 15.60 -9.00 3.37
C VAL A 167 17.05 -8.98 2.92
N LYS A 168 17.96 -9.36 3.83
CA LYS A 168 19.40 -9.29 3.66
C LYS A 168 19.91 -10.47 2.84
N GLY A 169 20.80 -10.21 1.89
CA GLY A 169 21.52 -11.25 1.14
C GLY A 169 20.62 -12.12 0.24
N VAL A 170 19.59 -11.53 -0.39
CA VAL A 170 18.73 -12.25 -1.34
C VAL A 170 19.50 -12.67 -2.59
N VAL A 171 20.42 -11.81 -3.04
CA VAL A 171 21.34 -12.09 -4.15
C VAL A 171 22.77 -11.88 -3.66
N GLU A 172 23.73 -12.62 -4.22
CA GLU A 172 25.14 -12.42 -3.89
C GLU A 172 25.60 -11.01 -4.28
N GLN A 173 26.37 -10.38 -3.40
CA GLN A 173 26.79 -8.99 -3.53
C GLN A 173 27.51 -8.71 -4.87
N ASP A 174 28.43 -9.60 -5.27
CA ASP A 174 29.19 -9.46 -6.51
C ASP A 174 28.29 -9.56 -7.75
N LYS A 175 27.22 -10.37 -7.69
CA LYS A 175 26.25 -10.50 -8.78
C LYS A 175 25.44 -9.22 -8.94
N ALA A 176 24.96 -8.64 -7.83
CA ALA A 176 24.24 -7.37 -7.84
C ALA A 176 25.12 -6.20 -8.34
N LEU A 177 26.38 -6.15 -7.93
CA LEU A 177 27.36 -5.17 -8.43
C LEU A 177 27.66 -5.38 -9.92
N GLY A 178 27.79 -6.64 -10.36
CA GLY A 178 27.96 -7.00 -11.77
C GLY A 178 26.79 -6.53 -12.63
N TRP A 179 25.55 -6.69 -12.16
CA TRP A 179 24.36 -6.18 -12.85
C TRP A 179 24.38 -4.66 -13.01
N LYS A 180 24.75 -3.93 -11.96
CA LYS A 180 24.91 -2.47 -12.03
C LYS A 180 25.95 -2.06 -13.07
N GLN A 181 27.09 -2.74 -13.11
CA GLN A 181 28.13 -2.46 -14.09
C GLN A 181 27.63 -2.75 -15.52
N ALA A 182 26.94 -3.88 -15.72
CA ALA A 182 26.33 -4.22 -17.00
C ALA A 182 25.27 -3.20 -17.46
N ILE A 183 24.47 -2.64 -16.54
CA ILE A 183 23.54 -1.54 -16.84
C ILE A 183 24.29 -0.31 -17.30
N ARG A 184 25.35 0.10 -16.61
CA ARG A 184 26.17 1.26 -17.02
C ARG A 184 26.78 1.06 -18.41
N ASP A 185 27.25 -0.14 -18.71
CA ASP A 185 27.84 -0.44 -20.01
C ASP A 185 26.78 -0.53 -21.12
N TYR A 186 25.58 -1.03 -20.80
CA TYR A 186 24.43 -1.00 -21.70
C TYR A 186 23.97 0.43 -22.02
N VAL A 187 23.95 1.34 -21.03
CA VAL A 187 23.68 2.76 -21.24
C VAL A 187 24.75 3.40 -22.15
N LYS A 188 26.04 3.14 -21.91
CA LYS A 188 27.13 3.66 -22.76
C LYS A 188 27.01 3.17 -24.21
N LEU A 189 26.61 1.92 -24.40
CA LEU A 189 26.40 1.32 -25.72
C LEU A 189 25.19 1.93 -26.44
N ASN A 190 24.25 2.52 -25.70
CA ASN A 190 22.99 3.06 -26.19
C ASN A 190 22.82 4.52 -25.71
N PRO A 191 23.57 5.49 -26.25
CA PRO A 191 23.55 6.89 -25.82
C PRO A 191 22.18 7.57 -25.99
N GLN A 192 21.27 6.97 -26.75
CA GLN A 192 19.87 7.38 -26.87
C GLN A 192 18.98 7.00 -25.66
N THR A 193 19.53 6.30 -24.67
CA THR A 193 18.81 5.91 -23.46
C THR A 193 18.24 7.13 -22.75
N LYS A 194 16.92 7.12 -22.50
CA LYS A 194 16.24 8.18 -21.76
C LYS A 194 16.40 8.00 -20.26
N GLY A 195 16.38 9.11 -19.53
CA GLY A 195 16.31 9.12 -18.08
C GLY A 195 16.08 10.52 -17.55
N PHE A 196 15.95 10.62 -16.24
CA PHE A 196 15.66 11.86 -15.52
C PHE A 196 16.74 12.15 -14.46
N PRO A 197 17.19 13.41 -14.31
CA PRO A 197 16.99 14.52 -15.25
C PRO A 197 17.70 14.29 -16.60
N ASP A 198 17.31 15.02 -17.65
CA ASP A 198 17.77 14.77 -19.03
C ASP A 198 19.29 14.98 -19.21
N ASP A 199 19.87 15.95 -18.51
CA ASP A 199 21.29 16.34 -18.60
C ASP A 199 22.21 15.46 -17.72
N ASN A 200 21.65 14.86 -16.67
CA ASN A 200 22.34 13.94 -15.78
C ASN A 200 21.42 12.78 -15.35
N PRO A 201 21.17 11.81 -16.24
CA PRO A 201 20.24 10.72 -15.98
C PRO A 201 20.62 9.90 -14.73
N GLN A 202 19.72 9.90 -13.76
CA GLN A 202 19.85 9.13 -12.53
C GLN A 202 18.69 8.15 -12.34
N VAL A 203 17.51 8.46 -12.85
CA VAL A 203 16.41 7.49 -13.03
C VAL A 203 16.36 7.12 -14.50
N TYR A 204 16.54 5.85 -14.83
CA TYR A 204 16.63 5.40 -16.22
C TYR A 204 15.31 4.82 -16.68
N GLU A 205 14.84 5.27 -17.85
CA GLU A 205 13.68 4.72 -18.56
C GLU A 205 14.10 3.44 -19.30
N LEU A 206 14.63 2.48 -18.54
CA LEU A 206 15.11 1.17 -18.98
C LEU A 206 14.31 0.07 -18.31
N TYR A 207 14.01 -0.97 -19.07
CA TYR A 207 13.13 -2.07 -18.68
C TYR A 207 13.71 -3.44 -19.06
N TRP A 208 14.40 -3.55 -20.19
CA TRP A 208 14.73 -4.81 -20.88
C TRP A 208 16.23 -5.10 -20.98
N SER A 209 17.07 -4.40 -20.22
CA SER A 209 18.49 -4.76 -20.13
C SER A 209 18.64 -6.20 -19.58
N LYS A 210 19.64 -6.94 -20.06
CA LYS A 210 19.89 -8.32 -19.59
C LYS A 210 20.06 -8.40 -18.08
N ALA A 211 20.66 -7.39 -17.47
CA ALA A 211 20.81 -7.28 -16.01
C ALA A 211 19.47 -7.16 -15.28
N GLN A 212 18.54 -6.32 -15.78
CA GLN A 212 17.21 -6.20 -15.18
C GLN A 212 16.40 -7.49 -15.33
N LEU A 213 16.47 -8.15 -16.50
CA LEU A 213 15.82 -9.44 -16.72
C LEU A 213 16.39 -10.51 -15.79
N ALA A 214 17.72 -10.60 -15.68
CA ALA A 214 18.39 -11.55 -14.79
C ALA A 214 18.01 -11.33 -13.32
N ALA A 215 17.94 -10.08 -12.86
CA ALA A 215 17.55 -9.77 -11.49
C ALA A 215 16.10 -10.14 -11.19
N ARG A 216 15.16 -9.74 -12.06
CA ARG A 216 13.72 -10.03 -11.88
C ARG A 216 13.38 -11.51 -11.99
N SER A 217 14.15 -12.24 -12.79
CA SER A 217 13.98 -13.68 -12.99
C SER A 217 14.82 -14.53 -12.05
N HIS A 218 15.59 -13.91 -11.14
CA HIS A 218 16.46 -14.65 -10.23
C HIS A 218 15.62 -15.52 -9.27
N PRO A 219 15.88 -16.83 -9.16
CA PRO A 219 15.11 -17.73 -8.30
C PRO A 219 15.02 -17.22 -6.86
N SER A 220 16.13 -16.79 -6.27
CA SER A 220 16.15 -16.30 -4.88
C SER A 220 15.28 -15.05 -4.67
N LEU A 221 15.23 -14.14 -5.65
CA LEU A 221 14.39 -12.94 -5.57
C LEU A 221 12.91 -13.29 -5.64
N LEU A 222 12.52 -14.18 -6.56
CA LEU A 222 11.14 -14.61 -6.71
C LEU A 222 10.69 -15.44 -5.50
N ASN A 223 11.56 -16.28 -4.96
CA ASN A 223 11.28 -17.03 -3.75
C ASN A 223 11.17 -16.14 -2.51
N ALA A 224 12.02 -15.11 -2.38
CA ALA A 224 11.90 -14.11 -1.33
C ALA A 224 10.56 -13.34 -1.44
N SER A 225 10.20 -12.96 -2.67
CA SER A 225 8.91 -12.32 -2.96
C SER A 225 7.74 -13.21 -2.56
N ARG A 226 7.76 -14.49 -2.92
CA ARG A 226 6.74 -15.48 -2.57
C ARG A 226 6.57 -15.63 -1.06
N ALA A 227 7.66 -15.77 -0.32
CA ALA A 227 7.61 -15.91 1.13
C ALA A 227 7.06 -14.66 1.83
N MET A 228 7.36 -13.47 1.31
CA MET A 228 6.82 -12.22 1.80
C MET A 228 5.34 -12.04 1.43
N LEU A 229 4.94 -12.45 0.22
CA LEU A 229 3.54 -12.49 -0.21
C LEU A 229 2.70 -13.42 0.68
N SER A 230 3.29 -14.45 1.29
CA SER A 230 2.59 -15.36 2.20
C SER A 230 2.11 -14.71 3.51
N LEU A 231 2.48 -13.45 3.78
CA LEU A 231 1.91 -12.68 4.88
C LEU A 231 0.46 -12.28 4.61
N PHE A 232 0.09 -12.14 3.34
CA PHE A 232 -1.27 -11.84 2.94
C PHE A 232 -2.16 -13.06 3.06
N HIS A 233 -3.43 -12.84 3.35
CA HIS A 233 -4.45 -13.88 3.27
C HIS A 233 -5.55 -13.50 2.29
N ALA A 234 -5.93 -14.48 1.48
CA ALA A 234 -7.05 -14.39 0.56
C ALA A 234 -8.32 -14.92 1.23
N PRO A 235 -9.50 -14.36 0.94
CA PRO A 235 -10.74 -14.98 1.39
C PRO A 235 -10.94 -16.34 0.72
N SER A 236 -11.55 -17.28 1.43
CA SER A 236 -11.92 -18.58 0.88
C SER A 236 -13.28 -19.02 1.44
N GLN A 237 -13.89 -20.04 0.85
CA GLN A 237 -15.19 -20.57 1.29
C GLN A 237 -15.16 -21.21 2.69
N THR A 238 -13.99 -21.48 3.26
CA THR A 238 -13.82 -22.07 4.60
C THR A 238 -13.48 -21.05 5.68
N GLU A 239 -13.19 -19.80 5.30
CA GLU A 239 -12.83 -18.73 6.24
C GLU A 239 -14.09 -18.04 6.78
N GLU A 240 -14.20 -17.91 8.11
CA GLU A 240 -15.37 -17.32 8.78
C GLU A 240 -15.64 -15.88 8.33
N ARG A 241 -14.58 -15.10 8.07
CA ARG A 241 -14.68 -13.71 7.63
C ARG A 241 -14.88 -13.55 6.12
N SER A 242 -14.94 -14.63 5.36
CA SER A 242 -15.14 -14.57 3.91
C SER A 242 -16.57 -14.19 3.54
N ALA A 243 -16.71 -13.40 2.48
CA ALA A 243 -18.00 -13.11 1.85
C ALA A 243 -18.43 -14.19 0.86
N PHE A 244 -17.57 -15.17 0.56
CA PHE A 244 -17.83 -16.22 -0.42
C PHE A 244 -18.38 -17.48 0.25
N SER A 245 -19.60 -17.89 -0.12
CA SER A 245 -20.19 -19.18 0.29
C SER A 245 -19.83 -20.34 -0.65
N GLN A 246 -19.15 -20.04 -1.76
CA GLN A 246 -18.66 -20.97 -2.78
C GLN A 246 -17.24 -20.58 -3.16
N THR A 247 -16.55 -21.40 -3.96
CA THR A 247 -15.23 -21.06 -4.50
C THR A 247 -15.27 -19.68 -5.17
N PRO A 248 -14.41 -18.72 -4.77
CA PRO A 248 -14.31 -17.43 -5.45
C PRO A 248 -14.04 -17.60 -6.95
N PRO A 249 -14.59 -16.73 -7.82
CA PRO A 249 -14.28 -16.78 -9.24
C PRO A 249 -12.81 -16.42 -9.50
N PRO A 250 -12.21 -16.86 -10.62
CA PRO A 250 -10.81 -16.57 -10.97
C PRO A 250 -10.42 -15.08 -10.90
N GLU A 251 -11.33 -14.18 -11.28
CA GLU A 251 -11.12 -12.72 -11.24
C GLU A 251 -10.89 -12.17 -9.83
N LEU A 252 -11.41 -12.85 -8.82
CA LEU A 252 -11.30 -12.52 -7.39
C LEU A 252 -10.47 -13.55 -6.63
N SER A 253 -9.69 -14.35 -7.35
CA SER A 253 -8.78 -15.34 -6.79
C SER A 253 -7.32 -14.89 -6.91
N VAL A 254 -6.45 -15.50 -6.11
CA VAL A 254 -5.02 -15.19 -6.09
C VAL A 254 -4.21 -16.46 -5.84
N SER A 255 -3.04 -16.54 -6.45
CA SER A 255 -1.96 -17.44 -6.06
C SER A 255 -0.83 -16.61 -5.44
N LEU A 256 -0.69 -16.69 -4.12
CA LEU A 256 0.43 -16.08 -3.40
C LEU A 256 1.73 -16.90 -3.56
N GLN A 257 1.63 -18.12 -4.08
CA GLN A 257 2.75 -19.03 -4.32
C GLN A 257 3.45 -18.78 -5.66
N ASN A 258 2.76 -18.17 -6.62
CA ASN A 258 3.29 -17.87 -7.95
C ASN A 258 3.50 -16.36 -8.09
N PRO A 259 4.68 -15.82 -7.72
CA PRO A 259 5.00 -14.43 -7.96
C PRO A 259 5.11 -14.14 -9.46
N LEU A 260 4.69 -12.96 -9.87
CA LEU A 260 4.86 -12.44 -11.23
C LEU A 260 5.91 -11.33 -11.26
N THR A 261 6.37 -10.99 -12.46
CA THR A 261 7.34 -9.91 -12.68
C THR A 261 6.64 -8.67 -13.23
N TYR A 262 6.70 -7.57 -12.48
CA TYR A 262 6.40 -6.23 -12.98
C TYR A 262 7.70 -5.53 -13.41
N SER A 263 7.80 -5.17 -14.69
CA SER A 263 8.99 -4.56 -15.28
C SER A 263 8.94 -3.05 -15.09
N ASP A 264 9.71 -2.57 -14.10
CA ASP A 264 9.82 -1.15 -13.78
C ASP A 264 11.19 -0.58 -14.22
N ARG A 265 11.50 0.64 -13.81
CA ARG A 265 12.74 1.35 -14.05
C ARG A 265 13.82 0.95 -13.05
N LEU A 266 14.94 1.66 -13.11
CA LEU A 266 16.00 1.60 -12.12
C LEU A 266 16.53 3.01 -11.83
N ARG A 267 17.24 3.15 -10.72
CA ARG A 267 17.90 4.39 -10.36
C ARG A 267 19.37 4.15 -10.01
N ILE A 268 20.24 5.05 -10.44
CA ILE A 268 21.64 5.18 -10.04
C ILE A 268 21.84 6.64 -9.60
N ARG A 269 21.56 6.92 -8.33
CA ARG A 269 21.52 8.28 -7.78
C ARG A 269 22.89 8.69 -7.23
N LEU A 270 23.43 9.80 -7.69
CA LEU A 270 24.74 10.30 -7.34
C LEU A 270 24.70 11.18 -6.07
N PRO A 271 25.81 11.27 -5.31
CA PRO A 271 25.99 12.28 -4.27
C PRO A 271 25.71 13.70 -4.75
N GLY A 272 25.05 14.49 -3.91
CA GLY A 272 24.67 15.88 -4.19
C GLY A 272 23.34 16.02 -4.93
N ASP A 273 22.75 14.92 -5.43
CA ASP A 273 21.43 14.99 -6.05
C ASP A 273 20.36 15.48 -5.07
N SER A 274 19.61 16.48 -5.51
CA SER A 274 18.44 17.03 -4.81
C SER A 274 17.20 17.14 -5.71
N THR A 275 17.30 16.72 -6.97
CA THR A 275 16.20 16.82 -7.95
C THR A 275 15.21 15.68 -7.80
N PHE A 276 15.66 14.50 -7.37
CA PHE A 276 14.80 13.35 -7.14
C PHE A 276 14.37 13.28 -5.67
N ALA A 277 13.54 14.24 -5.27
CA ALA A 277 12.93 14.30 -3.94
C ALA A 277 11.43 14.02 -4.04
N LEU A 278 10.99 12.87 -3.54
CA LEU A 278 9.57 12.53 -3.42
C LEU A 278 9.16 12.68 -1.96
N GLY A 279 8.20 13.58 -1.71
CA GLY A 279 7.62 13.77 -0.39
C GLY A 279 6.83 12.54 0.09
N PRO A 280 6.35 12.54 1.35
CA PRO A 280 5.52 11.44 1.86
C PRO A 280 4.28 11.21 1.00
N HIS A 281 4.09 9.98 0.53
CA HIS A 281 2.95 9.60 -0.31
C HIS A 281 2.54 8.13 -0.13
N ILE A 282 1.38 7.78 -0.69
CA ILE A 282 0.89 6.40 -0.85
C ILE A 282 0.43 6.23 -2.30
N ASP A 283 0.95 5.22 -2.99
CA ASP A 283 0.56 4.90 -4.37
C ASP A 283 -0.70 4.00 -4.44
N GLY A 284 -1.07 3.58 -5.66
CA GLY A 284 -2.11 2.59 -5.87
C GLY A 284 -3.53 3.16 -5.74
N GLY A 285 -3.69 4.42 -6.13
CA GLY A 285 -4.94 5.18 -6.08
C GLY A 285 -4.81 6.41 -5.21
N GLY A 286 -5.80 7.29 -5.29
CA GLY A 286 -5.92 8.49 -4.47
C GLY A 286 -7.28 8.52 -3.80
N VAL A 287 -8.17 9.35 -4.34
CA VAL A 287 -9.55 9.51 -3.83
C VAL A 287 -10.42 8.26 -4.05
N GLU A 288 -10.00 7.35 -4.93
CA GLU A 288 -10.63 6.05 -5.19
C GLU A 288 -10.84 5.24 -3.90
N ARG A 289 -10.01 5.46 -2.86
CA ARG A 289 -10.17 4.82 -1.54
C ARG A 289 -11.52 5.12 -0.87
N TRP A 290 -12.13 6.26 -1.16
CA TRP A 290 -13.44 6.60 -0.62
C TRP A 290 -14.54 6.47 -1.65
N GLU A 291 -14.22 6.69 -2.92
CA GLU A 291 -15.20 6.75 -3.99
C GLU A 291 -15.58 5.36 -4.54
N ASP A 292 -14.60 4.51 -4.85
CA ASP A 292 -14.86 3.18 -5.37
C ASP A 292 -15.43 2.28 -4.26
N PRO A 293 -16.65 1.73 -4.39
CA PRO A 293 -17.24 0.92 -3.35
C PRO A 293 -16.43 -0.34 -3.01
N THR A 294 -15.79 -0.95 -3.99
CA THR A 294 -14.97 -2.16 -3.77
C THR A 294 -13.71 -1.81 -3.00
N PHE A 295 -12.96 -0.80 -3.46
CA PHE A 295 -11.76 -0.35 -2.77
C PHE A 295 -12.10 0.11 -1.36
N ARG A 296 -13.16 0.92 -1.20
CA ARG A 296 -13.68 1.38 0.09
C ARG A 296 -13.91 0.22 1.07
N GLY A 297 -14.38 -0.92 0.58
CA GLY A 297 -14.61 -2.10 1.40
C GLY A 297 -13.36 -2.64 2.11
N CYS A 298 -12.14 -2.32 1.63
CA CYS A 298 -10.88 -2.62 2.32
C CYS A 298 -10.81 -1.99 3.72
N TRP A 299 -11.51 -0.87 3.96
CA TRP A 299 -11.50 -0.16 5.24
C TRP A 299 -12.82 -0.27 5.99
N SER A 300 -13.60 -1.33 5.75
CA SER A 300 -14.89 -1.54 6.42
C SER A 300 -14.77 -1.55 7.96
N ASP A 301 -13.68 -2.06 8.54
CA ASP A 301 -13.45 -2.01 9.99
C ASP A 301 -13.19 -0.60 10.54
N ILE A 302 -12.81 0.35 9.67
CA ILE A 302 -12.55 1.76 9.99
C ILE A 302 -13.76 2.65 9.68
N LEU A 303 -14.55 2.30 8.66
CA LEU A 303 -15.62 3.15 8.11
C LEU A 303 -17.04 2.65 8.39
N GLU A 304 -17.23 1.40 8.80
CA GLU A 304 -18.58 0.84 8.97
C GLU A 304 -18.92 0.59 10.44
N LEU A 305 -20.16 0.92 10.81
CA LEU A 305 -20.71 0.63 12.12
C LEU A 305 -21.04 -0.87 12.23
N LYS A 306 -20.16 -1.64 12.86
CA LYS A 306 -20.34 -3.09 13.08
C LYS A 306 -20.69 -3.34 14.55
N ARG A 307 -21.86 -3.94 14.81
CA ARG A 307 -22.35 -4.23 16.18
C ARG A 307 -22.35 -2.99 17.10
N GLY A 308 -22.65 -1.81 16.55
CA GLY A 308 -22.78 -0.56 17.31
C GLY A 308 -21.48 0.20 17.57
N ALA A 309 -20.35 -0.26 17.04
CA ALA A 309 -19.05 0.44 17.14
C ALA A 309 -18.29 0.39 15.81
N ILE A 310 -17.29 1.25 15.68
CA ILE A 310 -16.23 1.13 14.68
C ILE A 310 -15.02 0.56 15.41
N ASP A 311 -14.49 -0.55 14.93
CA ASP A 311 -13.34 -1.24 15.53
C ASP A 311 -12.14 -1.17 14.59
N TRP A 312 -11.59 0.04 14.47
CA TRP A 312 -10.44 0.30 13.61
C TRP A 312 -9.20 -0.51 14.02
N THR A 313 -9.11 -0.97 15.28
CA THR A 313 -7.99 -1.79 15.77
C THR A 313 -8.00 -3.21 15.22
N SER A 314 -9.17 -3.71 14.81
CA SER A 314 -9.34 -5.00 14.13
C SER A 314 -9.04 -4.96 12.64
N HIS A 315 -8.75 -3.78 12.06
CA HIS A 315 -8.37 -3.68 10.65
C HIS A 315 -7.06 -4.42 10.39
N ASP A 316 -7.14 -5.43 9.53
CA ASP A 316 -5.97 -6.18 9.08
C ASP A 316 -5.48 -5.69 7.71
N SER A 317 -4.36 -4.98 7.71
CA SER A 317 -3.73 -4.49 6.47
C SER A 317 -3.25 -5.62 5.55
N TRP A 318 -2.95 -6.80 6.10
CA TRP A 318 -2.49 -7.97 5.35
C TRP A 318 -3.65 -8.80 4.75
N SER A 319 -4.89 -8.34 4.94
CA SER A 319 -6.06 -8.95 4.30
C SER A 319 -6.25 -8.47 2.87
N LEU A 320 -6.56 -9.40 1.96
CA LEU A 320 -7.13 -9.02 0.65
C LEU A 320 -8.60 -8.57 0.74
N GLY A 321 -9.18 -8.70 1.94
CA GLY A 321 -10.55 -8.34 2.28
C GLY A 321 -11.52 -9.53 2.12
N PRO A 322 -12.64 -9.55 2.89
CA PRO A 322 -13.66 -10.61 2.85
C PRO A 322 -14.17 -11.02 1.47
N ALA A 323 -14.26 -10.05 0.56
CA ALA A 323 -14.77 -10.22 -0.80
C ALA A 323 -13.66 -10.04 -1.85
N ALA A 324 -12.40 -10.20 -1.45
CA ALA A 324 -11.21 -9.94 -2.26
C ALA A 324 -11.18 -8.50 -2.81
N GLN A 325 -11.58 -7.53 -1.98
CA GLN A 325 -11.68 -6.12 -2.34
C GLN A 325 -10.38 -5.58 -2.96
N ARG A 326 -9.20 -5.99 -2.48
CA ARG A 326 -7.91 -5.58 -3.07
C ARG A 326 -7.74 -6.00 -4.54
N LEU A 327 -8.40 -7.08 -4.95
CA LEU A 327 -8.32 -7.61 -6.31
C LEU A 327 -9.39 -6.98 -7.23
N GLY A 328 -10.57 -6.68 -6.68
CA GLY A 328 -11.68 -6.08 -7.42
C GLY A 328 -11.74 -4.55 -7.40
N ALA A 329 -10.85 -3.90 -6.64
CA ALA A 329 -10.81 -2.45 -6.48
C ALA A 329 -10.46 -1.74 -7.80
N LYS A 330 -11.15 -0.62 -8.07
CA LYS A 330 -10.76 0.29 -9.14
C LYS A 330 -9.83 1.35 -8.57
N THR A 331 -8.53 1.15 -8.74
CA THR A 331 -7.47 2.04 -8.23
C THR A 331 -7.13 3.19 -9.17
N ASP A 332 -7.65 3.19 -10.40
CA ASP A 332 -7.51 4.25 -11.40
C ASP A 332 -8.86 4.54 -12.05
N MET A 333 -9.62 5.46 -11.46
CA MET A 333 -10.93 5.88 -12.01
C MET A 333 -10.81 7.05 -12.99
N TYR A 334 -9.63 7.68 -13.07
CA TYR A 334 -9.42 8.95 -13.76
C TYR A 334 -8.34 8.91 -14.83
N ASN A 335 -7.83 7.72 -15.16
CA ASN A 335 -6.70 7.53 -16.05
C ASN A 335 -5.48 8.37 -15.63
N GLY A 336 -5.15 8.29 -14.33
CA GLY A 336 -4.08 9.06 -13.71
C GLY A 336 -2.70 8.77 -14.32
N PRO A 337 -1.82 9.77 -14.49
CA PRO A 337 -0.48 9.54 -15.03
C PRO A 337 0.33 8.55 -14.16
N GLY A 338 0.12 8.60 -12.84
CA GLY A 338 0.72 7.69 -11.84
C GLY A 338 0.01 6.36 -11.64
N ALA A 339 -1.06 6.08 -12.37
CA ALA A 339 -1.80 4.84 -12.23
C ALA A 339 -0.94 3.64 -12.58
N CYS A 340 -1.02 2.62 -11.71
CA CYS A 340 -0.42 1.30 -11.91
C CYS A 340 -1.53 0.29 -12.15
N SER A 341 -1.41 -0.49 -13.21
CA SER A 341 -2.43 -1.45 -13.68
C SER A 341 -2.36 -2.80 -12.97
N VAL A 342 -1.39 -3.00 -12.07
CA VAL A 342 -1.25 -4.23 -11.27
C VAL A 342 -1.54 -3.99 -9.80
N PHE A 343 -2.12 -4.98 -9.14
CA PHE A 343 -2.16 -5.05 -7.69
C PHE A 343 -0.76 -5.39 -7.16
N ARG A 344 -0.14 -4.43 -6.47
CA ARG A 344 1.17 -4.55 -5.82
C ARG A 344 0.99 -4.56 -4.31
N PRO A 345 0.75 -5.71 -3.66
CA PRO A 345 0.61 -5.76 -2.20
C PRO A 345 1.87 -5.27 -1.48
N LEU A 346 3.04 -5.55 -2.09
CA LEU A 346 4.34 -5.10 -1.62
C LEU A 346 5.05 -4.37 -2.76
N GLN A 347 5.30 -3.08 -2.56
CA GLN A 347 6.29 -2.37 -3.35
C GLN A 347 7.68 -2.79 -2.90
N GLY A 348 8.69 -2.56 -3.75
CA GLY A 348 10.03 -2.97 -3.40
C GLY A 348 11.10 -2.64 -4.42
N TRP A 349 12.34 -2.83 -3.99
CA TRP A 349 13.50 -2.73 -4.86
C TRP A 349 14.63 -3.65 -4.40
N LEU A 350 15.49 -4.02 -5.35
CA LEU A 350 16.74 -4.73 -5.12
C LEU A 350 17.90 -3.74 -5.12
N SER A 351 18.73 -3.79 -4.08
CA SER A 351 19.90 -2.92 -3.95
C SER A 351 21.02 -3.32 -4.91
N MET A 352 21.66 -2.33 -5.51
CA MET A 352 22.86 -2.46 -6.33
C MET A 352 24.05 -1.67 -5.75
N SER A 353 23.90 -1.13 -4.55
CA SER A 353 24.92 -0.33 -3.86
C SER A 353 24.84 -0.52 -2.35
N GLU A 354 25.92 -0.18 -1.68
CA GLU A 354 25.86 0.12 -0.26
C GLU A 354 25.18 1.48 -0.09
N THR A 355 24.15 1.57 0.75
CA THR A 355 23.44 2.84 1.00
C THR A 355 22.88 2.84 2.43
N LYS A 356 23.12 3.93 3.17
CA LYS A 356 22.55 4.16 4.52
C LYS A 356 21.68 5.43 4.56
N ALA A 357 21.15 5.73 5.74
CA ALA A 357 20.46 6.99 6.01
C ALA A 357 21.32 8.21 5.59
N ASP A 358 20.65 9.24 5.10
CA ASP A 358 21.18 10.46 4.48
C ASP A 358 21.91 10.27 3.14
N GLU A 359 21.94 9.06 2.58
CA GLU A 359 22.58 8.77 1.28
C GLU A 359 21.57 8.64 0.14
N GLY A 360 20.44 9.34 0.23
CA GLY A 360 19.43 9.38 -0.82
C GLY A 360 18.52 8.15 -0.87
N THR A 361 18.36 7.46 0.28
CA THR A 361 17.61 6.20 0.41
C THR A 361 16.09 6.41 0.57
N LEU A 362 15.36 5.32 0.75
CA LEU A 362 13.93 5.28 1.05
C LEU A 362 13.68 5.73 2.50
N ARG A 363 12.64 6.54 2.72
CA ARG A 363 12.02 6.78 4.03
C ARG A 363 10.64 6.15 4.07
N VAL A 364 10.24 5.62 5.22
CA VAL A 364 8.89 5.10 5.48
C VAL A 364 8.34 5.67 6.79
N LEU A 365 7.03 5.72 6.95
CA LEU A 365 6.40 5.84 8.27
C LEU A 365 6.10 4.42 8.76
N PRO A 366 6.91 3.81 9.64
CA PRO A 366 6.80 2.38 9.97
C PRO A 366 5.65 2.12 10.95
N LEU A 367 4.41 2.35 10.50
CA LEU A 367 3.18 2.24 11.27
C LEU A 367 1.99 2.03 10.33
N LEU A 368 1.48 0.82 10.21
CA LEU A 368 0.35 0.54 9.32
C LEU A 368 -1.00 0.92 9.94
N THR A 369 -1.45 0.17 10.94
CA THR A 369 -2.85 0.24 11.43
C THR A 369 -3.31 1.65 11.79
N GLN A 370 -2.55 2.35 12.64
CA GLN A 370 -2.91 3.70 13.10
C GLN A 370 -2.83 4.74 11.97
N SER A 371 -1.81 4.68 11.12
CA SER A 371 -1.67 5.66 10.03
C SER A 371 -2.77 5.47 8.98
N THR A 372 -3.10 4.22 8.62
CA THR A 372 -4.21 3.88 7.73
C THR A 372 -5.54 4.37 8.32
N ALA A 373 -5.84 4.04 9.58
CA ALA A 373 -7.07 4.49 10.23
C ALA A 373 -7.18 6.02 10.27
N TYR A 374 -6.08 6.70 10.59
CA TYR A 374 -6.03 8.16 10.59
C TYR A 374 -6.30 8.74 9.21
N ILE A 375 -5.60 8.27 8.18
CA ILE A 375 -5.74 8.77 6.80
C ILE A 375 -7.17 8.56 6.31
N ILE A 376 -7.75 7.38 6.53
CA ILE A 376 -9.11 7.04 6.08
C ILE A 376 -10.19 7.87 6.80
N LEU A 377 -10.01 8.16 8.09
CA LEU A 377 -10.92 9.02 8.86
C LEU A 377 -10.69 10.52 8.61
N ARG A 378 -9.47 10.93 8.24
CA ARG A 378 -9.03 12.33 8.12
C ARG A 378 -9.99 13.24 7.34
N PRO A 379 -10.62 12.82 6.22
CA PRO A 379 -11.54 13.69 5.49
C PRO A 379 -12.71 14.18 6.34
N PHE A 380 -13.21 13.39 7.28
CA PHE A 380 -14.38 13.74 8.09
C PHE A 380 -14.12 14.74 9.22
N PHE A 381 -12.88 15.23 9.37
CA PHE A 381 -12.50 16.10 10.48
C PHE A 381 -11.77 17.35 10.00
N LYS A 382 -11.99 18.47 10.69
CA LYS A 382 -11.23 19.71 10.46
C LYS A 382 -10.89 20.38 11.78
N PRO A 383 -9.81 21.19 11.82
CA PRO A 383 -9.46 21.93 13.02
C PRO A 383 -10.53 22.99 13.32
N VAL A 384 -10.88 23.13 14.60
CA VAL A 384 -11.79 24.18 15.10
C VAL A 384 -11.07 25.52 15.12
N ARG A 385 -9.81 25.54 15.56
CA ARG A 385 -8.94 26.71 15.55
C ARG A 385 -7.67 26.44 14.75
N PRO A 386 -7.17 27.41 13.98
CA PRO A 386 -5.96 27.25 13.18
C PRO A 386 -4.71 27.13 14.07
N ARG A 387 -3.65 26.51 13.53
CA ARG A 387 -2.37 26.28 14.22
C ARG A 387 -1.77 27.55 14.85
N SER A 388 -1.93 28.71 14.21
CA SER A 388 -1.42 30.00 14.68
C SER A 388 -2.00 30.46 16.03
N GLN A 389 -3.12 29.88 16.50
CA GLN A 389 -3.74 30.22 17.78
C GLN A 389 -3.27 29.37 18.97
N PHE A 390 -2.30 28.46 18.75
CA PHE A 390 -1.78 27.59 19.80
C PHE A 390 -0.30 27.87 20.09
N ALA A 391 0.09 27.81 21.36
CA ALA A 391 1.49 27.98 21.77
C ALA A 391 2.35 26.81 21.28
N THR A 392 1.85 25.57 21.39
CA THR A 392 2.58 24.35 21.02
C THR A 392 1.88 23.57 19.90
N GLN A 393 2.66 22.78 19.15
CA GLN A 393 2.10 21.83 18.17
C GLN A 393 1.21 20.80 18.87
N ARG A 394 1.63 20.32 20.04
CA ARG A 394 0.89 19.32 20.83
C ARG A 394 -0.50 19.82 21.20
N ASP A 395 -0.64 21.08 21.63
CA ASP A 395 -1.96 21.66 21.97
C ASP A 395 -2.88 21.79 20.76
N TYR A 396 -2.33 22.14 19.59
CA TYR A 396 -3.08 22.20 18.33
C TYR A 396 -3.63 20.83 17.90
N LEU A 397 -2.87 19.77 18.18
CA LEU A 397 -3.18 18.38 17.80
C LEU A 397 -4.14 17.67 18.76
N ARG A 398 -4.55 18.30 19.86
CA ARG A 398 -5.49 17.67 20.80
C ARG A 398 -6.85 17.41 20.14
N ALA A 399 -7.48 16.29 20.50
CA ALA A 399 -8.77 15.87 19.95
C ALA A 399 -9.88 16.93 20.09
N ASP A 400 -9.85 17.74 21.15
CA ASP A 400 -10.81 18.83 21.39
C ASP A 400 -10.68 20.01 20.40
N ASN A 401 -9.61 20.08 19.61
CA ASN A 401 -9.47 21.03 18.51
C ASN A 401 -9.97 20.48 17.17
N TRP A 402 -10.58 19.29 17.11
CA TRP A 402 -11.08 18.70 15.86
C TRP A 402 -12.59 18.53 15.92
N THR A 403 -13.27 18.86 14.83
CA THR A 403 -14.72 18.71 14.71
C THR A 403 -15.10 17.94 13.46
N PHE A 404 -16.22 17.23 13.52
CA PHE A 404 -16.76 16.46 12.41
C PHE A 404 -17.22 17.41 11.29
N ASP A 405 -16.91 17.08 10.05
CA ASP A 405 -17.16 17.92 8.88
C ASP A 405 -17.73 17.12 7.71
N LEU A 406 -18.91 17.53 7.25
CA LEU A 406 -19.59 17.00 6.07
C LEU A 406 -19.95 18.10 5.06
N ASP A 407 -19.38 19.29 5.23
CA ASP A 407 -19.70 20.48 4.43
C ASP A 407 -18.52 20.96 3.56
N ASP A 408 -17.35 20.34 3.71
CA ASP A 408 -16.18 20.59 2.87
C ASP A 408 -15.90 19.38 1.94
N PRO A 409 -15.81 19.55 0.60
CA PRO A 409 -15.43 18.50 -0.34
C PRO A 409 -13.97 18.04 -0.21
N HIS A 410 -13.17 18.66 0.65
CA HIS A 410 -11.75 18.36 0.77
C HIS A 410 -11.47 16.97 1.37
N PHE A 411 -10.66 16.19 0.66
CA PHE A 411 -10.01 14.97 1.14
C PHE A 411 -8.51 15.29 1.25
N PRO A 412 -7.98 15.52 2.46
CA PRO A 412 -6.59 15.98 2.62
C PRO A 412 -5.58 15.12 1.88
N GLY A 413 -4.72 15.75 1.08
CA GLY A 413 -3.68 15.07 0.30
C GLY A 413 -4.15 14.39 -0.99
N CYS A 414 -5.45 14.45 -1.30
CA CYS A 414 -6.00 13.85 -2.51
C CYS A 414 -6.24 14.89 -3.60
N THR A 415 -5.82 14.57 -4.82
CA THR A 415 -6.16 15.30 -6.05
C THR A 415 -6.62 14.30 -7.11
N LEU A 416 -7.45 14.74 -8.04
CA LEU A 416 -8.09 13.84 -9.00
C LEU A 416 -7.06 13.16 -9.91
N GLY A 417 -7.11 11.82 -10.01
CA GLY A 417 -6.20 11.04 -10.85
C GLY A 417 -4.74 11.02 -10.39
N ARG A 418 -4.47 11.33 -9.11
CA ARG A 418 -3.13 11.28 -8.52
C ARG A 418 -3.11 10.45 -7.24
N ASN A 419 -1.91 10.06 -6.83
CA ASN A 419 -1.65 9.38 -5.57
C ASN A 419 -1.92 10.30 -4.37
N ILE A 420 -2.01 9.73 -3.17
CA ILE A 420 -2.17 10.53 -1.94
C ILE A 420 -0.81 11.13 -1.58
N GLU A 421 -0.73 12.44 -1.44
CA GLU A 421 0.44 13.16 -0.96
C GLU A 421 0.19 13.71 0.45
N LEU A 422 1.12 13.45 1.38
CA LEU A 422 0.97 13.78 2.79
C LEU A 422 2.04 14.78 3.24
N SER A 423 1.64 15.66 4.15
CA SER A 423 2.50 16.67 4.76
C SER A 423 2.02 16.95 6.19
N ASN A 424 2.81 17.70 6.96
CA ASN A 424 2.36 18.19 8.26
C ASN A 424 1.20 19.19 8.16
N ASP A 425 0.92 19.77 6.99
CA ASP A 425 -0.26 20.63 6.81
C ASP A 425 -1.54 19.81 6.62
N THR A 426 -1.47 18.75 5.82
CA THR A 426 -2.62 17.88 5.51
C THR A 426 -2.88 16.88 6.64
N HIS A 427 -1.82 16.31 7.21
CA HIS A 427 -1.82 15.17 8.14
C HIS A 427 -0.94 15.44 9.39
N PRO A 428 -1.22 16.50 10.18
CA PRO A 428 -0.31 17.00 11.21
C PRO A 428 -0.01 16.00 12.34
N HIS A 429 -0.93 15.08 12.65
CA HIS A 429 -0.72 14.08 13.71
C HIS A 429 0.29 12.99 13.34
N LEU A 430 0.57 12.79 12.04
CA LEU A 430 1.58 11.83 11.59
C LEU A 430 3.01 12.36 11.81
N ARG A 431 3.17 13.68 12.03
CA ARG A 431 4.46 14.33 12.32
C ARG A 431 5.54 13.95 11.30
N LEU A 432 5.20 14.02 10.01
CA LEU A 432 5.99 13.41 8.93
C LEU A 432 7.41 13.97 8.81
N ASP A 433 7.63 15.24 9.16
CA ASP A 433 8.99 15.81 9.18
C ASP A 433 9.92 15.04 10.14
N ASP A 434 9.39 14.59 11.28
CA ASP A 434 10.13 13.90 12.35
C ASP A 434 10.04 12.37 12.25
N ALA A 435 8.84 11.84 11.97
CA ALA A 435 8.53 10.41 12.10
C ALA A 435 8.86 9.61 10.83
N MET A 436 9.02 10.27 9.67
CA MET A 436 9.49 9.57 8.48
C MET A 436 10.91 9.05 8.71
N THR A 437 11.08 7.74 8.62
CA THR A 437 12.30 7.05 9.04
C THR A 437 13.03 6.52 7.83
N SER A 438 14.29 6.90 7.66
CA SER A 438 15.16 6.29 6.65
C SER A 438 15.36 4.81 6.95
N ILE A 439 15.29 3.98 5.92
CA ILE A 439 15.51 2.54 6.11
C ILE A 439 16.94 2.26 6.62
N PRO A 440 17.15 1.13 7.33
CA PRO A 440 18.49 0.70 7.71
C PRO A 440 19.44 0.55 6.50
N LYS A 441 20.73 0.45 6.81
CA LYS A 441 21.78 0.24 5.80
C LYS A 441 21.49 -1.00 4.95
N VAL A 442 21.51 -0.81 3.64
CA VAL A 442 21.45 -1.88 2.64
C VAL A 442 22.80 -2.08 1.99
N GLU A 443 23.06 -3.32 1.58
CA GLU A 443 24.19 -3.77 0.79
C GLU A 443 23.70 -4.22 -0.59
N PRO A 444 24.55 -4.27 -1.64
CA PRO A 444 24.16 -4.84 -2.92
C PRO A 444 23.64 -6.27 -2.75
N GLY A 445 22.48 -6.57 -3.34
CA GLY A 445 21.80 -7.87 -3.22
C GLY A 445 20.75 -7.95 -2.12
N ASP A 446 20.62 -6.94 -1.25
CA ASP A 446 19.50 -6.81 -0.32
C ASP A 446 18.23 -6.39 -1.04
N MET A 447 17.08 -6.86 -0.56
CA MET A 447 15.76 -6.48 -1.04
C MET A 447 15.01 -5.68 0.03
N ALA A 448 14.55 -4.48 -0.30
CA ALA A 448 13.66 -3.70 0.55
C ALA A 448 12.21 -3.85 0.05
N LEU A 449 11.28 -4.15 0.95
CA LEU A 449 9.86 -4.32 0.66
C LEU A 449 9.02 -3.48 1.62
N TRP A 450 7.94 -2.88 1.13
CA TRP A 450 6.96 -2.19 1.96
C TRP A 450 5.54 -2.40 1.46
N HIS A 451 4.61 -2.43 2.41
CA HIS A 451 3.19 -2.64 2.20
C HIS A 451 2.59 -1.50 1.36
N CYS A 452 1.63 -1.85 0.50
CA CYS A 452 1.00 -0.94 -0.46
C CYS A 452 0.33 0.30 0.14
N ASP A 453 -0.14 0.21 1.39
CA ASP A 453 -0.72 1.33 2.14
C ASP A 453 0.29 2.12 2.99
N LEU A 454 1.56 1.72 3.01
CA LEU A 454 2.55 2.38 3.86
C LEU A 454 2.95 3.75 3.27
N VAL A 455 2.89 4.79 4.09
CA VAL A 455 3.42 6.10 3.72
C VAL A 455 4.92 6.00 3.54
N HIS A 456 5.42 6.44 2.38
CA HIS A 456 6.84 6.40 2.05
C HIS A 456 7.28 7.64 1.28
N ALA A 457 8.58 7.89 1.26
CA ALA A 457 9.21 9.05 0.64
C ALA A 457 10.64 8.70 0.20
N VAL A 458 11.27 9.58 -0.56
CA VAL A 458 12.69 9.49 -0.88
C VAL A 458 13.41 10.63 -0.17
N GLU A 459 14.57 10.36 0.42
CA GLU A 459 15.39 11.41 1.04
C GLU A 459 15.66 12.56 0.05
N ALA A 460 15.40 13.79 0.49
CA ALA A 460 15.45 14.97 -0.36
C ALA A 460 16.86 15.25 -0.92
N GLN A 461 17.91 14.75 -0.27
CA GLN A 461 19.29 14.93 -0.69
C GLN A 461 20.06 13.62 -0.53
N HIS A 462 21.01 13.37 -1.42
CA HIS A 462 22.03 12.35 -1.24
C HIS A 462 23.32 12.97 -0.68
N ARG A 463 23.61 12.77 0.61
CA ARG A 463 24.79 13.33 1.32
C ARG A 463 25.95 12.35 1.51
N GLY A 464 25.88 11.18 0.89
CA GLY A 464 26.99 10.21 0.86
C GLY A 464 28.27 10.75 0.22
N ALA A 465 29.38 10.03 0.44
CA ALA A 465 30.71 10.46 -0.03
C ALA A 465 30.83 10.46 -1.57
N PRO A 466 31.70 11.30 -2.17
CA PRO A 466 31.96 11.29 -3.60
C PRO A 466 32.26 9.89 -4.14
N GLY A 467 31.62 9.52 -5.25
CA GLY A 467 31.76 8.19 -5.87
C GLY A 467 30.95 7.06 -5.22
N LYS A 468 30.16 7.35 -4.18
CA LYS A 468 29.23 6.40 -3.54
C LYS A 468 27.80 6.74 -3.92
N ASP A 469 27.27 6.07 -4.93
CA ASP A 469 25.91 6.25 -5.45
C ASP A 469 24.88 5.34 -4.76
N SER A 470 23.63 5.80 -4.69
CA SER A 470 22.47 5.01 -4.27
C SER A 470 21.75 4.41 -5.48
N SER A 471 21.96 3.12 -5.68
CA SER A 471 21.55 2.38 -6.87
C SER A 471 20.58 1.26 -6.55
N VAL A 472 19.42 1.25 -7.21
CA VAL A 472 18.36 0.26 -6.97
C VAL A 472 17.66 -0.11 -8.29
N MET A 473 17.19 -1.35 -8.39
CA MET A 473 16.21 -1.77 -9.40
C MET A 473 14.83 -1.85 -8.73
N TYR A 474 13.82 -1.17 -9.28
CA TYR A 474 12.46 -1.29 -8.77
C TYR A 474 11.90 -2.66 -9.15
N ILE A 475 11.62 -3.47 -8.12
CA ILE A 475 11.15 -4.85 -8.24
C ILE A 475 10.17 -5.10 -7.09
N PRO A 476 8.86 -4.86 -7.29
CA PRO A 476 7.85 -5.17 -6.29
C PRO A 476 7.64 -6.69 -6.17
N ALA A 477 7.03 -7.13 -5.08
CA ALA A 477 6.51 -8.50 -4.98
C ALA A 477 5.03 -8.50 -5.33
N ILE A 478 4.69 -9.07 -6.49
CA ILE A 478 3.31 -9.17 -6.99
C ILE A 478 2.89 -10.63 -7.11
N PRO A 479 1.68 -11.00 -6.65
CA PRO A 479 1.18 -12.36 -6.79
C PRO A 479 0.53 -12.56 -8.15
N LEU A 480 0.33 -13.82 -8.53
CA LEU A 480 -0.52 -14.18 -9.65
C LEU A 480 -1.98 -13.93 -9.26
N THR A 481 -2.60 -12.98 -9.96
CA THR A 481 -4.04 -12.70 -9.96
C THR A 481 -4.45 -12.60 -11.42
N ARG A 482 -5.76 -12.63 -11.71
CA ARG A 482 -6.21 -12.46 -13.09
C ARG A 482 -5.74 -11.13 -13.68
N ALA A 483 -5.97 -10.03 -12.97
CA ALA A 483 -5.56 -8.69 -13.40
C ALA A 483 -4.04 -8.55 -13.58
N ASN A 484 -3.25 -9.09 -12.65
CA ASN A 484 -1.79 -9.03 -12.76
C ASN A 484 -1.28 -9.87 -13.94
N PHE A 485 -1.87 -11.03 -14.18
CA PHE A 485 -1.51 -11.87 -15.33
C PHE A 485 -1.84 -11.19 -16.66
N ASP A 486 -3.04 -10.60 -16.77
CA ASP A 486 -3.46 -9.88 -17.98
C ASP A 486 -2.50 -8.72 -18.30
N TYR A 487 -2.02 -8.00 -17.28
CA TYR A 487 -0.97 -6.99 -17.45
C TYR A 487 0.36 -7.61 -17.88
N VAL A 488 0.83 -8.67 -17.20
CA VAL A 488 2.12 -9.30 -17.53
C VAL A 488 2.12 -9.89 -18.94
N ARG A 489 0.98 -10.36 -19.45
CA ARG A 489 0.82 -10.77 -20.84
C ARG A 489 1.03 -9.60 -21.81
N GLN A 490 0.46 -8.43 -21.52
CA GLN A 490 0.71 -7.21 -22.31
C GLN A 490 2.17 -6.74 -22.19
N GLN A 491 2.75 -6.86 -20.99
CA GLN A 491 4.15 -6.57 -20.74
C GLN A 491 5.07 -7.48 -21.57
N ARG A 492 4.71 -8.77 -21.75
CA ARG A 492 5.44 -9.71 -22.63
C ARG A 492 5.46 -9.23 -24.07
N GLU A 493 4.34 -8.74 -24.59
CA GLU A 493 4.27 -8.14 -25.94
C GLU A 493 5.21 -6.92 -26.05
N ALA A 494 5.22 -6.03 -25.05
CA ALA A 494 6.13 -4.88 -25.01
C ALA A 494 7.61 -5.29 -24.89
N PHE A 495 7.90 -6.33 -24.11
CA PHE A 495 9.25 -6.89 -23.96
C PHE A 495 9.79 -7.42 -25.29
N GLU A 496 8.99 -8.18 -26.04
CA GLU A 496 9.37 -8.71 -27.35
C GLU A 496 9.62 -7.57 -28.36
N ALA A 497 8.77 -6.54 -28.34
CA ALA A 497 8.95 -5.35 -29.17
C ALA A 497 10.11 -4.44 -28.70
N GLY A 498 10.51 -4.52 -27.43
CA GLY A 498 11.45 -3.61 -26.77
C GLY A 498 10.88 -2.23 -26.47
N THR A 499 9.57 -2.07 -26.49
CA THR A 499 8.89 -0.81 -26.14
C THR A 499 8.68 -0.71 -24.63
N PRO A 500 8.44 0.48 -24.05
CA PRO A 500 8.10 0.59 -22.63
C PRO A 500 6.85 -0.24 -22.28
N PRO A 501 6.76 -0.80 -21.06
CA PRO A 501 5.52 -1.39 -20.56
C PRO A 501 4.40 -0.34 -20.47
N SER A 502 3.13 -0.78 -20.54
CA SER A 502 1.97 0.10 -20.73
C SER A 502 1.69 1.08 -19.58
N ASP A 503 2.19 0.82 -18.37
CA ASP A 503 2.08 1.75 -17.24
C ASP A 503 3.03 2.96 -17.35
N PHE A 504 4.05 2.87 -18.19
CA PHE A 504 5.08 3.89 -18.35
C PHE A 504 4.84 4.78 -19.57
N PRO A 505 5.49 5.96 -19.64
CA PRO A 505 5.42 6.80 -20.83
C PRO A 505 5.80 6.04 -22.09
N GLY A 506 4.99 6.19 -23.14
CA GLY A 506 5.19 5.46 -24.39
C GLY A 506 6.40 5.93 -25.20
N GLY A 507 6.58 5.31 -26.35
CA GLY A 507 7.65 5.62 -27.30
C GLY A 507 8.41 4.37 -27.72
N GLU A 508 9.56 4.58 -28.36
CA GLU A 508 10.35 3.48 -28.93
C GLU A 508 11.13 2.67 -27.88
N GLY A 509 11.28 3.21 -26.66
CA GLY A 509 11.99 2.56 -25.57
C GLY A 509 13.36 2.02 -25.99
N GLU A 510 13.54 0.72 -25.82
CA GLU A 510 14.77 -0.01 -26.12
C GLU A 510 14.67 -0.81 -27.43
N SER A 511 13.67 -0.55 -28.28
CA SER A 511 13.44 -1.29 -29.53
C SER A 511 14.64 -1.21 -30.50
N ARG A 512 15.45 -0.15 -30.42
CA ARG A 512 16.69 0.05 -31.18
C ARG A 512 17.96 -0.06 -30.34
N HIS A 513 17.88 -0.57 -29.12
CA HIS A 513 19.07 -0.76 -28.28
C HIS A 513 19.88 -1.97 -28.74
N ASN A 514 21.19 -1.79 -28.85
CA ASN A 514 22.14 -2.87 -29.03
C ASN A 514 22.32 -3.63 -27.71
N GLY A 515 22.32 -4.96 -27.78
CA GLY A 515 22.52 -5.81 -26.60
C GLY A 515 21.31 -5.91 -25.67
N ARG A 516 20.11 -5.51 -26.11
CA ARG A 516 18.86 -5.68 -25.38
C ARG A 516 18.66 -7.14 -24.99
N GLY A 517 18.05 -7.36 -23.83
CA GLY A 517 17.62 -8.69 -23.42
C GLY A 517 16.46 -9.22 -24.28
N THR A 518 16.33 -10.54 -24.27
CA THR A 518 15.36 -11.32 -25.04
C THR A 518 14.84 -12.50 -24.20
N PRO A 519 13.75 -13.18 -24.59
CA PRO A 519 13.22 -14.30 -23.82
C PRO A 519 14.23 -15.43 -23.54
N VAL A 520 15.29 -15.58 -24.34
CA VAL A 520 16.35 -16.59 -24.09
C VAL A 520 17.29 -16.21 -22.95
N ASP A 521 17.34 -14.93 -22.56
CA ASP A 521 18.13 -14.46 -21.42
C ASP A 521 17.44 -14.77 -20.07
N ILE A 522 16.18 -15.22 -20.08
CA ILE A 522 15.42 -15.67 -18.91
C ILE A 522 15.50 -17.19 -18.84
N THR A 523 16.43 -17.71 -18.04
CA THR A 523 16.79 -19.13 -18.02
C THR A 523 16.09 -19.94 -16.92
N SER A 524 15.65 -19.30 -15.84
CA SER A 524 15.01 -19.99 -14.72
C SER A 524 13.54 -20.29 -15.02
N THR A 525 13.07 -21.49 -14.71
CA THR A 525 11.67 -21.87 -14.91
C THR A 525 10.70 -20.96 -14.15
N ILE A 526 11.03 -20.61 -12.90
CA ILE A 526 10.22 -19.68 -12.09
C ILE A 526 10.19 -18.28 -12.71
N GLY A 527 11.31 -17.80 -13.27
CA GLY A 527 11.38 -16.50 -13.95
C GLY A 527 10.62 -16.47 -15.27
N ARG A 528 10.66 -17.56 -16.04
CA ARG A 528 9.87 -17.71 -17.27
C ARG A 528 8.37 -17.69 -16.98
N ARG A 529 7.93 -18.42 -15.96
CA ARG A 529 6.53 -18.38 -15.47
C ARG A 529 6.14 -16.98 -14.98
N ALA A 530 6.99 -16.34 -14.18
CA ALA A 530 6.74 -15.00 -13.66
C ALA A 530 6.58 -13.92 -14.76
N MET A 531 7.15 -14.15 -15.93
CA MET A 531 7.03 -13.30 -17.14
C MET A 531 5.96 -13.79 -18.13
N ALA A 532 5.12 -14.76 -17.74
CA ALA A 532 4.12 -15.40 -18.61
C ALA A 532 4.71 -15.97 -19.92
N LEU A 533 5.95 -16.46 -19.88
CA LEU A 533 6.60 -17.13 -21.01
C LEU A 533 6.35 -18.64 -21.01
N ASP A 534 6.12 -19.22 -19.83
CA ASP A 534 5.85 -20.65 -19.63
C ASP A 534 4.63 -20.81 -18.70
N ALA A 535 3.92 -21.95 -18.85
CA ALA A 535 2.76 -22.27 -18.02
C ALA A 535 3.13 -22.52 -16.54
N PHE A 536 2.25 -22.11 -15.64
CA PHE A 536 2.34 -22.38 -14.20
C PHE A 536 2.06 -23.85 -13.90
N ALA A 537 2.69 -24.38 -12.86
CA ALA A 537 2.42 -25.73 -12.40
C ALA A 537 1.10 -25.80 -11.61
N THR A 538 0.35 -26.88 -11.78
CA THR A 538 -0.82 -27.23 -10.97
C THR A 538 -0.48 -28.45 -10.10
N THR A 539 -0.87 -28.43 -8.83
CA THR A 539 -0.73 -29.57 -7.92
C THR A 539 -2.10 -30.03 -7.41
N SER A 540 -2.20 -31.28 -6.98
CA SER A 540 -3.49 -31.88 -6.54
C SER A 540 -3.98 -31.34 -5.19
N ASP A 541 -3.08 -30.79 -4.38
CA ASP A 541 -3.33 -30.21 -3.05
C ASP A 541 -3.63 -28.70 -3.09
N MET A 542 -3.59 -28.09 -4.28
CA MET A 542 -3.87 -26.68 -4.48
C MET A 542 -5.35 -26.35 -4.22
N PRO A 543 -5.65 -25.26 -3.48
CA PRO A 543 -7.02 -24.78 -3.30
C PRO A 543 -7.75 -24.57 -4.64
N ASP A 544 -9.04 -24.92 -4.68
CA ASP A 544 -9.83 -24.87 -5.92
C ASP A 544 -9.83 -23.50 -6.61
N ALA A 545 -9.92 -22.41 -5.82
CA ALA A 545 -9.90 -21.04 -6.33
C ALA A 545 -8.57 -20.70 -7.02
N GLU A 546 -7.47 -21.12 -6.41
CA GLU A 546 -6.12 -20.94 -6.95
C GLU A 546 -5.92 -21.79 -8.22
N ARG A 547 -6.39 -23.03 -8.21
CA ARG A 547 -6.31 -23.95 -9.36
C ARG A 547 -7.09 -23.42 -10.56
N GLN A 548 -8.33 -22.97 -10.36
CA GLN A 548 -9.15 -22.41 -11.44
C GLN A 548 -8.53 -21.14 -12.03
N LEU A 549 -7.93 -20.28 -11.20
CA LEU A 549 -7.16 -19.14 -11.67
C LEU A 549 -5.97 -19.57 -12.54
N ILE A 550 -5.17 -20.54 -12.06
CA ILE A 550 -4.00 -21.01 -12.81
C ILE A 550 -4.39 -21.65 -14.14
N GLU A 551 -5.43 -22.50 -14.17
CA GLU A 551 -5.94 -23.10 -15.39
C GLU A 551 -6.38 -22.04 -16.41
N LEU A 552 -7.08 -20.99 -15.94
CA LEU A 552 -7.49 -19.86 -16.77
C LEU A 552 -6.30 -19.09 -17.33
N CYS A 553 -5.30 -18.78 -16.51
CA CYS A 553 -4.10 -18.08 -16.95
C CYS A 553 -3.28 -18.94 -17.94
N ASN A 554 -3.10 -20.23 -17.66
CA ASN A 554 -2.38 -21.17 -18.52
C ASN A 554 -3.03 -21.33 -19.90
N SER A 555 -4.34 -21.14 -20.03
CA SER A 555 -5.02 -21.16 -21.35
C SER A 555 -4.61 -20.02 -22.28
N GLN A 556 -3.89 -19.02 -21.76
CA GLN A 556 -3.48 -17.80 -22.47
C GLN A 556 -1.95 -17.61 -22.56
N VAL A 557 -1.17 -18.56 -22.01
CA VAL A 557 0.29 -18.56 -22.13
C VAL A 557 0.68 -19.10 -23.50
#